data_AF-A0A6G1IA37-F1
#
_entry.id   AF-A0A6G1IA37-F1
#
_cell.length_a   1.000
_cell.length_b   1.000
_cell.length_c   1.000
_cell.angle_alpha   90.00
_cell.angle_beta   90.00
_cell.angle_gamma   90.00
#
_symmetry.space_group_name_H-M   'P 1'
#
loop_
_entity.id
_entity.type
_entity.pdbx_description
1 polymer ?
#
loop_
_entity_poly.entity_id
_entity_poly.type
_entity_poly.pdbx_seq_one_letter_code
_entity_poly.pdbx_strand_id
1 'polypeptide(L)'
;MADVEMDTAPENIASPDTAMSALSKDMKKASINVAKPIPYTFDLGHLAVFDSNPLPANSKNSDIDAAARDCAQALLNQILTVCPIVASPTGVDVQLPTPNTALPREKPIPAAREPTTWEKFAAKKGIKAKKREGNKVYDEEKGEWVAKWGYGGKNKAGEDDWLVEVDEKKEGATGEAGDVRREKRAERKERVKRQERKERANEKRGVKGGK
;
A
#
# COMPACT_ATOMS: atom_id res chain seq x y z
N MET A 1 -19.16 70.95 -53.77
CA MET A 1 -19.73 70.41 -52.51
C MET A 1 -18.72 69.38 -52.05
N ALA A 2 -18.18 69.58 -50.85
CA ALA A 2 -16.84 69.19 -50.42
C ALA A 2 -16.44 67.72 -50.67
N ASP A 3 -15.23 67.54 -51.22
CA ASP A 3 -14.46 66.31 -51.12
C ASP A 3 -14.00 66.13 -49.66
N VAL A 4 -14.42 65.02 -49.04
CA VAL A 4 -13.94 64.58 -47.72
C VAL A 4 -13.14 63.31 -47.96
N GLU A 5 -11.82 63.44 -47.96
CA GLU A 5 -10.87 62.33 -47.88
C GLU A 5 -11.05 61.62 -46.53
N MET A 6 -11.40 60.33 -46.57
CA MET A 6 -11.34 59.46 -45.39
C MET A 6 -9.91 58.97 -45.21
N ASP A 7 -9.24 59.55 -44.23
CA ASP A 7 -7.94 59.16 -43.70
C ASP A 7 -7.99 57.69 -43.20
N THR A 8 -7.16 56.82 -43.76
CA THR A 8 -7.03 55.41 -43.34
C THR A 8 -5.72 55.26 -42.56
N ALA A 9 -5.80 55.40 -41.24
CA ALA A 9 -4.73 55.00 -40.35
C ALA A 9 -4.72 53.47 -40.19
N PRO A 10 -3.59 52.77 -40.38
CA PRO A 10 -3.48 51.40 -39.90
C PRO A 10 -3.28 51.41 -38.38
N GLU A 11 -4.30 50.98 -37.64
CA GLU A 11 -4.17 50.59 -36.23
C GLU A 11 -3.12 49.48 -36.12
N ASN A 12 -1.90 49.85 -35.75
CA ASN A 12 -0.85 48.91 -35.39
C ASN A 12 -1.15 48.38 -33.98
N ILE A 13 -2.04 47.40 -33.90
CA ILE A 13 -2.31 46.65 -32.67
C ILE A 13 -1.10 45.75 -32.42
N ALA A 14 -0.08 46.32 -31.78
CA ALA A 14 1.03 45.55 -31.25
C ALA A 14 0.48 44.53 -30.25
N SER A 15 0.51 43.26 -30.64
CA SER A 15 0.07 42.15 -29.79
C SER A 15 0.93 42.11 -28.51
N PRO A 16 0.32 41.85 -27.33
CA PRO A 16 0.98 41.91 -26.02
C PRO A 16 2.15 40.92 -25.86
N ASP A 17 2.27 39.92 -26.74
CA ASP A 17 3.37 38.96 -26.76
C ASP A 17 4.73 39.59 -27.09
N THR A 18 4.76 40.70 -27.82
CA THR A 18 6.02 41.38 -28.15
C THR A 18 6.60 42.14 -26.95
N ALA A 19 5.74 42.61 -26.04
CA ALA A 19 6.15 43.36 -24.85
C ALA A 19 6.78 42.47 -23.76
N MET A 20 6.31 41.23 -23.59
CA MET A 20 6.90 40.26 -22.66
C MET A 20 8.26 39.72 -23.14
N SER A 21 8.47 39.61 -24.45
CA SER A 21 9.73 39.14 -25.03
C SER A 21 10.85 40.18 -24.90
N ALA A 22 10.50 41.48 -24.95
CA ALA A 22 11.46 42.58 -24.92
C ALA A 22 12.05 42.87 -23.51
N LEU A 23 11.38 42.48 -22.41
CA LEU A 23 11.89 42.70 -21.04
C LEU A 23 12.96 41.67 -20.60
N SER A 24 13.21 40.63 -21.41
CA SER A 24 14.05 39.48 -21.01
C SER A 24 15.50 39.54 -21.53
N LYS A 25 15.84 40.55 -22.35
CA LYS A 25 17.07 40.51 -23.16
C LYS A 25 18.37 40.92 -22.46
N ASP A 26 18.34 41.54 -21.29
CA ASP A 26 19.56 42.02 -20.61
C ASP A 26 19.64 41.71 -19.11
N MET A 27 19.06 40.60 -18.67
CA MET A 27 19.37 40.05 -17.35
C MET A 27 20.47 38.99 -17.54
N LYS A 28 21.72 39.34 -17.22
CA LYS A 28 22.84 38.38 -17.17
C LYS A 28 22.37 37.17 -16.37
N LYS A 29 22.21 36.02 -17.02
CA LYS A 29 21.75 34.79 -16.37
C LYS A 29 22.68 34.51 -15.19
N ALA A 30 22.11 34.46 -13.98
CA ALA A 30 22.87 34.08 -12.81
C ALA A 30 23.47 32.69 -13.03
N SER A 31 24.73 32.50 -12.63
CA SER A 31 25.40 31.21 -12.77
C SER A 31 24.72 30.18 -11.85
N ILE A 32 24.22 29.10 -12.44
CA ILE A 32 23.61 27.99 -11.71
C ILE A 32 24.61 26.89 -11.31
N ASN A 33 25.82 26.92 -11.88
CA ASN A 33 26.84 25.90 -11.65
C ASN A 33 27.72 26.30 -10.46
N VAL A 34 27.89 25.39 -9.51
CA VAL A 34 28.72 25.56 -8.31
C VAL A 34 29.88 24.58 -8.40
N ALA A 35 31.09 25.11 -8.61
CA ALA A 35 32.31 24.31 -8.65
C ALA A 35 33.05 24.39 -7.31
N LYS A 36 33.32 23.24 -6.70
CA LYS A 36 34.14 23.10 -5.50
C LYS A 36 35.30 22.11 -5.74
N PRO A 37 36.42 22.22 -4.98
CA PRO A 37 37.57 21.34 -5.15
C PRO A 37 37.25 19.86 -4.91
N ILE A 38 36.46 19.56 -3.87
CA ILE A 38 35.96 18.21 -3.60
C ILE A 38 34.53 18.12 -4.17
N PRO A 39 34.24 17.12 -5.02
CA PRO A 39 32.92 16.97 -5.61
C PRO A 39 31.88 16.61 -4.55
N TYR A 40 30.64 17.06 -4.77
CA TYR A 40 29.50 16.70 -3.94
C TYR A 40 29.15 15.22 -4.08
N THR A 41 28.68 14.62 -2.99
CA THR A 41 28.04 13.31 -3.02
C THR A 41 26.55 13.46 -2.72
N PHE A 42 25.71 12.66 -3.38
CA PHE A 42 24.26 12.82 -3.35
C PHE A 42 23.57 11.53 -2.90
N ASP A 43 22.51 11.70 -2.11
CA ASP A 43 21.50 10.66 -1.86
C ASP A 43 20.13 11.23 -2.24
N LEU A 44 19.79 11.09 -3.52
CA LEU A 44 18.56 11.66 -4.09
C LEU A 44 17.30 11.02 -3.52
N GLY A 45 17.37 9.76 -3.04
CA GLY A 45 16.23 9.11 -2.40
C GLY A 45 15.85 9.74 -1.06
N HIS A 46 16.81 10.35 -0.37
CA HIS A 46 16.58 11.14 0.86
C HIS A 46 16.64 12.65 0.62
N LEU A 47 16.71 13.11 -0.64
CA LEU A 47 16.89 14.52 -1.01
C LEU A 47 18.06 15.18 -0.25
N ALA A 48 19.16 14.44 -0.08
CA ALA A 48 20.32 14.86 0.69
C ALA A 48 21.54 15.07 -0.21
N VAL A 49 22.35 16.06 0.15
CA VAL A 49 23.66 16.35 -0.43
C VAL A 49 24.70 16.38 0.70
N PHE A 50 25.83 15.73 0.50
CA PHE A 50 26.94 15.74 1.44
C PHE A 50 28.12 16.48 0.81
N ASP A 51 28.51 17.57 1.47
CA ASP A 51 29.66 18.39 1.12
C ASP A 51 30.81 18.11 2.10
N SER A 52 31.92 17.57 1.58
CA SER A 52 33.13 17.29 2.37
C SER A 52 34.14 18.43 2.35
N ASN A 53 33.84 19.55 1.69
CA ASN A 53 34.71 20.72 1.67
C ASN A 53 34.73 21.40 3.07
N PRO A 54 35.89 21.84 3.56
CA PRO A 54 36.01 22.43 4.89
C PRO A 54 35.32 23.80 4.96
N LEU A 55 34.63 24.04 6.06
CA LEU A 55 34.14 25.37 6.42
C LEU A 55 35.24 26.18 7.14
N PRO A 56 35.25 27.52 7.02
CA PRO A 56 36.20 28.36 7.73
C PRO A 56 36.03 28.22 9.25
N ALA A 57 37.14 28.17 10.00
CA ALA A 57 37.14 27.88 11.44
C ALA A 57 36.32 28.89 12.29
N ASN A 58 36.17 30.13 11.81
CA ASN A 58 35.37 31.19 12.44
C ASN A 58 34.19 31.58 11.54
N SER A 59 33.45 30.59 11.05
CA SER A 59 32.31 30.78 10.15
C SER A 59 31.23 31.65 10.78
N LYS A 60 30.80 32.69 10.06
CA LYS A 60 29.61 33.49 10.40
C LYS A 60 28.38 32.87 9.75
N ASN A 61 27.19 33.29 10.18
CA ASN A 61 25.92 32.84 9.55
C ASN A 61 25.92 33.07 8.04
N SER A 62 26.50 34.18 7.55
CA SER A 62 26.64 34.45 6.12
C SER A 62 27.42 33.38 5.35
N ASP A 63 28.45 32.79 5.97
CA ASP A 63 29.29 31.78 5.34
C ASP A 63 28.56 30.43 5.29
N ILE A 64 27.78 30.13 6.33
CA ILE A 64 26.92 28.95 6.40
C ILE A 64 25.78 29.07 5.38
N ASP A 65 25.14 30.24 5.28
CA ASP A 65 24.07 30.49 4.32
C ASP A 65 24.58 30.38 2.88
N ALA A 66 25.77 30.90 2.59
CA ALA A 66 26.40 30.77 1.29
C ALA A 66 26.69 29.29 0.96
N ALA A 67 27.25 28.52 1.90
CA ALA A 67 27.50 27.10 1.71
C ALA A 67 26.20 26.28 1.54
N ALA A 68 25.17 26.57 2.32
CA ALA A 68 23.86 25.92 2.22
C ALA A 68 23.18 26.22 0.89
N ARG A 69 23.24 27.47 0.42
CA ARG A 69 22.74 27.89 -0.90
C ARG A 69 23.43 27.12 -2.03
N ASP A 70 24.76 27.00 -1.95
CA ASP A 70 25.58 26.26 -2.91
C ASP A 70 25.20 24.77 -2.95
N CYS A 71 25.04 24.14 -1.78
CA CYS A 71 24.58 22.76 -1.66
C CYS A 71 23.16 22.56 -2.21
N ALA A 72 22.22 23.47 -1.89
CA ALA A 72 20.86 23.40 -2.39
C ALA A 72 20.79 23.57 -3.91
N GLN A 73 21.60 24.47 -4.48
CA GLN A 73 21.70 24.65 -5.92
C GLN A 73 22.23 23.38 -6.60
N ALA A 74 23.29 22.76 -6.05
CA ALA A 74 23.84 21.52 -6.57
C ALA A 74 22.83 20.36 -6.49
N LEU A 75 22.09 20.25 -5.39
CA LEU A 75 21.04 19.24 -5.20
C LEU A 75 19.91 19.41 -6.24
N LEU A 76 19.41 20.63 -6.42
CA LEU A 76 18.33 20.91 -7.36
C LEU A 76 18.76 20.65 -8.81
N ASN A 77 19.97 21.07 -9.18
CA ASN A 77 20.54 20.78 -10.49
C ASN A 77 20.57 19.27 -10.74
N GLN A 78 21.00 18.48 -9.75
CA GLN A 78 21.07 17.03 -9.87
C GLN A 78 19.69 16.39 -10.02
N ILE A 79 18.70 16.81 -9.21
CA ILE A 79 17.32 16.32 -9.29
C ILE A 79 16.72 16.60 -10.67
N LEU A 80 16.82 17.84 -11.16
CA LEU A 80 16.20 18.23 -12.42
C LEU A 80 16.93 17.69 -13.67
N THR A 81 18.21 17.34 -13.55
CA THR A 81 19.01 16.82 -14.67
C THR A 81 18.96 15.30 -14.76
N VAL A 82 19.00 14.60 -13.63
CA VAL A 82 19.19 13.14 -13.59
C VAL A 82 17.87 12.39 -13.39
N CYS A 83 16.92 12.96 -12.64
CA CYS A 83 15.67 12.27 -12.34
C CYS A 83 14.64 12.47 -13.47
N PRO A 84 13.93 11.41 -13.91
CA PRO A 84 12.85 11.53 -14.88
C PRO A 84 11.69 12.38 -14.34
N ILE A 85 11.23 13.33 -15.16
CA ILE A 85 10.09 14.19 -14.84
C ILE A 85 8.86 13.64 -15.56
N VAL A 86 7.82 13.31 -14.80
CA VAL A 86 6.56 12.76 -15.31
C VAL A 86 5.45 13.78 -15.08
N ALA A 87 4.88 14.29 -16.16
CA ALA A 87 3.70 15.15 -16.10
C ALA A 87 2.43 14.27 -16.07
N SER A 88 1.62 14.46 -15.03
CA SER A 88 0.30 13.84 -14.87
C SER A 88 -0.80 14.93 -14.83
N PRO A 89 -2.08 14.58 -15.04
CA PRO A 89 -3.18 15.56 -14.90
C PRO A 89 -3.28 16.20 -13.51
N THR A 90 -2.67 15.58 -12.50
CA THR A 90 -2.67 16.06 -11.11
C THR A 90 -1.48 16.98 -10.80
N GLY A 91 -0.37 16.86 -11.55
CA GLY A 91 0.84 17.64 -11.32
C GLY A 91 2.07 17.13 -12.06
N VAL A 92 3.22 17.81 -11.83
CA VAL A 92 4.52 17.41 -12.38
C VAL A 92 5.32 16.75 -11.27
N ASP A 93 5.59 15.46 -11.42
CA ASP A 93 6.28 14.65 -10.42
C ASP A 93 7.67 14.27 -10.89
N VAL A 94 8.63 14.20 -9.96
CA VAL A 94 10.00 13.73 -10.23
C VAL A 94 10.17 12.32 -9.68
N GLN A 95 10.60 11.39 -10.52
CA GLN A 95 10.86 10.00 -10.13
C GLN A 95 12.22 9.90 -9.44
N LEU A 96 12.20 9.76 -8.11
CA LEU A 96 13.40 9.64 -7.29
C LEU A 96 13.94 8.20 -7.29
N PRO A 97 15.28 8.01 -7.28
CA PRO A 97 15.88 6.69 -7.12
C PRO A 97 15.70 6.14 -5.70
N THR A 98 15.97 4.85 -5.52
CA THR A 98 15.96 4.23 -4.20
C THR A 98 17.01 4.89 -3.28
N PRO A 99 16.70 5.12 -2.00
CA PRO A 99 17.66 5.73 -1.07
C PRO A 99 18.93 4.90 -0.91
N ASN A 100 20.08 5.55 -0.93
CA ASN A 100 21.39 4.88 -0.82
C ASN A 100 21.84 4.73 0.65
N THR A 101 21.48 5.68 1.51
CA THR A 101 21.86 5.64 2.92
C THR A 101 21.08 4.55 3.65
N ALA A 102 21.78 3.50 4.10
CA ALA A 102 21.17 2.42 4.87
C ALA A 102 20.81 2.89 6.28
N LEU A 103 19.52 3.11 6.53
CA LEU A 103 19.00 3.48 7.85
C LEU A 103 18.54 2.23 8.63
N PRO A 104 18.76 2.19 9.96
CA PRO A 104 18.28 1.10 10.79
C PRO A 104 16.75 1.06 10.79
N ARG A 105 16.18 -0.15 10.70
CA ARG A 105 14.73 -0.35 10.78
C ARG A 105 14.26 -0.14 12.22
N GLU A 106 13.09 0.46 12.38
CA GLU A 106 12.41 0.56 13.69
C GLU A 106 12.05 -0.82 14.25
N LYS A 107 11.59 -1.72 13.37
CA LYS A 107 11.10 -3.05 13.74
C LYS A 107 11.91 -4.15 13.06
N PRO A 108 12.14 -5.27 13.77
CA PRO A 108 12.77 -6.43 13.15
C PRO A 108 11.93 -6.91 11.96
N ILE A 109 12.58 -7.61 11.05
CA ILE A 109 11.89 -8.26 9.94
C ILE A 109 10.87 -9.23 10.56
N PRO A 110 9.59 -9.21 10.11
CA PRO A 110 8.59 -10.14 10.62
C PRO A 110 9.12 -11.57 10.52
N ALA A 111 9.20 -12.27 11.65
CA ALA A 111 9.68 -13.63 11.68
C ALA A 111 8.79 -14.51 10.80
N ALA A 112 9.40 -15.43 10.06
CA ALA A 112 8.66 -16.41 9.28
C ALA A 112 7.73 -17.18 10.22
N ARG A 113 6.43 -17.24 9.89
CA ARG A 113 5.47 -17.95 10.72
C ARG A 113 5.84 -19.42 10.74
N GLU A 114 5.92 -20.00 11.95
CA GLU A 114 6.13 -21.43 12.06
C GLU A 114 4.97 -22.18 11.40
N PRO A 115 5.26 -23.22 10.59
CA PRO A 115 4.22 -24.00 9.96
C PRO A 115 3.39 -24.71 11.03
N THR A 116 2.06 -24.63 10.88
CA THR A 116 1.12 -25.29 11.77
C THR A 116 1.27 -26.80 11.71
N THR A 117 0.76 -27.50 12.73
CA THR A 117 0.74 -28.97 12.74
C THR A 117 0.05 -29.56 11.50
N TRP A 118 -1.01 -28.91 11.02
CA TRP A 118 -1.70 -29.30 9.79
C TRP A 118 -0.85 -29.06 8.55
N GLU A 119 -0.16 -27.93 8.43
CA GLU A 119 0.73 -27.66 7.29
C GLU A 119 1.91 -28.63 7.24
N LYS A 120 2.50 -28.94 8.41
CA LYS A 120 3.53 -29.99 8.53
C LYS A 120 3.01 -31.36 8.05
N PHE A 121 1.77 -31.69 8.38
CA PHE A 121 1.13 -32.93 7.93
C PHE A 121 0.81 -32.89 6.42
N ALA A 122 0.22 -31.79 5.94
CA ALA A 122 -0.14 -31.61 4.54
C ALA A 122 1.08 -31.66 3.63
N ALA A 123 2.19 -31.03 4.03
CA ALA A 123 3.46 -31.10 3.32
C ALA A 123 4.01 -32.54 3.27
N LYS A 124 4.01 -33.27 4.40
CA LYS A 124 4.45 -34.67 4.45
C LYS A 124 3.60 -35.62 3.60
N LYS A 125 2.30 -35.34 3.48
CA LYS A 125 1.35 -36.16 2.70
C LYS A 125 1.17 -35.67 1.27
N GLY A 126 1.79 -34.56 0.87
CA GLY A 126 1.60 -33.97 -0.45
C GLY A 126 0.17 -33.45 -0.69
N ILE A 127 -0.58 -33.12 0.37
CA ILE A 127 -1.94 -32.59 0.26
C ILE A 127 -1.86 -31.15 -0.23
N LYS A 128 -2.26 -30.93 -1.48
CA LYS A 128 -2.35 -29.59 -2.06
C LYS A 128 -3.53 -28.82 -1.47
N ALA A 129 -3.37 -27.51 -1.30
CA ALA A 129 -4.46 -26.65 -0.89
C ALA A 129 -5.59 -26.70 -1.94
N LYS A 130 -6.84 -26.82 -1.47
CA LYS A 130 -8.01 -26.76 -2.35
C LYS A 130 -8.15 -25.35 -2.93
N LYS A 131 -8.64 -25.26 -4.17
CA LYS A 131 -8.99 -23.96 -4.77
C LYS A 131 -10.04 -23.28 -3.89
N ARG A 132 -9.89 -21.99 -3.64
CA ARG A 132 -10.86 -21.18 -2.90
C ARG A 132 -12.09 -20.96 -3.78
N GLU A 133 -12.99 -21.93 -3.79
CA GLU A 133 -14.31 -21.77 -4.37
C GLU A 133 -15.17 -20.88 -3.49
N GLY A 134 -16.10 -20.16 -4.12
CA GLY A 134 -17.00 -19.23 -3.44
C GLY A 134 -17.88 -19.91 -2.38
N ASN A 135 -18.57 -19.05 -1.62
CA ASN A 135 -19.47 -19.46 -0.55
C ASN A 135 -20.79 -20.05 -1.06
N LYS A 136 -21.14 -19.96 -2.34
CA LYS A 136 -22.44 -20.47 -2.84
C LYS A 136 -22.36 -21.96 -3.21
N VAL A 137 -23.40 -22.70 -2.89
CA VAL A 137 -23.67 -24.09 -3.33
C VAL A 137 -25.09 -24.14 -3.83
N TYR A 138 -25.30 -24.84 -4.93
CA TYR A 138 -26.62 -25.06 -5.48
C TYR A 138 -27.38 -26.08 -4.63
N ASP A 139 -28.60 -25.75 -4.22
CA ASP A 139 -29.49 -26.63 -3.48
C ASP A 139 -30.55 -27.19 -4.43
N GLU A 140 -30.44 -28.48 -4.76
CA GLU A 140 -31.26 -29.13 -5.80
C GLU A 140 -32.74 -29.17 -5.43
N GLU A 141 -33.07 -29.21 -4.14
CA GLU A 141 -34.47 -29.25 -3.64
C GLU A 141 -35.19 -27.91 -3.82
N LYS A 142 -34.48 -26.79 -3.67
CA LYS A 142 -35.03 -25.43 -3.77
C LYS A 142 -34.77 -24.77 -5.11
N GLY A 143 -33.87 -25.33 -5.92
CA GLY A 143 -33.43 -24.76 -7.19
C GLY A 143 -32.62 -23.46 -7.04
N GLU A 144 -32.14 -23.13 -5.84
CA GLU A 144 -31.51 -21.86 -5.51
C GLU A 144 -30.04 -22.01 -5.05
N TRP A 145 -29.26 -20.95 -5.21
CA TRP A 145 -27.89 -20.89 -4.70
C TRP A 145 -27.87 -20.47 -3.23
N VAL A 146 -27.66 -21.45 -2.34
CA VAL A 146 -27.59 -21.25 -0.90
C VAL A 146 -26.13 -21.10 -0.45
N ALA A 147 -25.88 -20.29 0.58
CA ALA A 147 -24.54 -20.15 1.14
C ALA A 147 -24.09 -21.43 1.88
N LYS A 148 -22.81 -21.83 1.77
CA LYS A 148 -22.19 -22.93 2.54
C LYS A 148 -22.22 -22.60 4.04
N TRP A 149 -21.95 -21.34 4.37
CA TRP A 149 -21.93 -20.78 5.72
C TRP A 149 -22.38 -19.31 5.69
N GLY A 150 -22.86 -18.78 6.81
CA GLY A 150 -23.37 -17.40 6.91
C GLY A 150 -24.89 -17.35 7.02
N TYR A 151 -25.52 -16.31 6.47
CA TYR A 151 -26.97 -16.14 6.47
C TYR A 151 -27.64 -17.22 5.60
N GLY A 152 -28.66 -17.90 6.15
CA GLY A 152 -29.31 -19.03 5.48
C GLY A 152 -28.36 -20.19 5.15
N GLY A 153 -27.24 -20.31 5.86
CA GLY A 153 -26.19 -21.26 5.51
C GLY A 153 -26.65 -22.71 5.57
N LYS A 154 -26.24 -23.52 4.58
CA LYS A 154 -26.50 -24.98 4.52
C LYS A 154 -26.01 -25.73 5.76
N ASN A 155 -25.02 -25.17 6.47
CA ASN A 155 -24.54 -25.71 7.73
C ASN A 155 -25.63 -25.82 8.82
N LYS A 156 -26.70 -25.00 8.78
CA LYS A 156 -27.84 -25.02 9.71
C LYS A 156 -29.09 -25.73 9.14
N ALA A 157 -29.00 -26.35 7.97
CA ALA A 157 -30.12 -27.10 7.39
C ALA A 157 -30.62 -28.18 8.39
N GLY A 158 -31.94 -28.28 8.56
CA GLY A 158 -32.56 -29.19 9.54
C GLY A 158 -32.72 -28.65 10.97
N GLU A 159 -32.19 -27.45 11.30
CA GLU A 159 -32.44 -26.82 12.60
C GLU A 159 -33.77 -26.06 12.64
N ASP A 160 -34.18 -25.47 11.51
CA ASP A 160 -35.40 -24.66 11.37
C ASP A 160 -36.56 -25.47 10.76
N ASP A 161 -36.38 -26.77 10.53
CA ASP A 161 -37.42 -27.65 9.99
C ASP A 161 -38.57 -27.79 10.99
N TRP A 162 -39.80 -27.77 10.49
CA TRP A 162 -41.02 -27.82 11.28
C TRP A 162 -41.22 -29.18 11.98
N LEU A 163 -40.68 -30.26 11.39
CA LEU A 163 -40.72 -31.61 11.93
C LEU A 163 -39.33 -32.25 11.80
N VAL A 164 -38.87 -32.91 12.85
CA VAL A 164 -37.62 -33.71 12.83
C VAL A 164 -37.97 -35.08 13.35
N GLU A 165 -37.69 -36.09 12.53
CA GLU A 165 -37.89 -37.50 12.89
C GLU A 165 -36.97 -37.88 14.05
N VAL A 166 -37.53 -38.55 15.06
CA VAL A 166 -36.80 -39.04 16.23
C VAL A 166 -36.41 -40.49 15.99
N ASP A 167 -35.16 -40.84 16.30
CA ASP A 167 -34.70 -42.23 16.29
C ASP A 167 -35.37 -43.01 17.44
N GLU A 168 -36.40 -43.81 17.13
CA GLU A 168 -37.14 -44.65 18.09
C GLU A 168 -36.21 -45.56 18.94
N LYS A 169 -35.07 -45.98 18.36
CA LYS A 169 -34.06 -46.80 19.06
C LYS A 169 -33.30 -46.04 20.15
N LYS A 170 -33.07 -44.74 19.98
CA LYS A 170 -32.38 -43.91 21.00
C LYS A 170 -33.33 -43.51 22.12
N GLU A 171 -34.58 -43.29 21.77
CA GLU A 171 -35.65 -42.99 22.72
C GLU A 171 -35.92 -44.20 23.63
N GLY A 172 -35.99 -45.40 23.05
CA GLY A 172 -36.16 -46.65 23.82
C GLY A 172 -34.99 -47.01 24.74
N ALA A 173 -33.78 -46.50 24.49
CA ALA A 173 -32.58 -46.78 25.30
C ALA A 173 -32.34 -45.76 26.42
N THR A 174 -32.81 -44.52 26.26
CA THR A 174 -32.47 -43.39 27.15
C THR A 174 -33.67 -42.93 28.00
N GLY A 175 -34.90 -43.29 27.61
CA GLY A 175 -36.12 -42.93 28.34
C GLY A 175 -36.52 -41.46 28.24
N GLU A 176 -35.74 -40.65 27.51
CA GLU A 176 -36.02 -39.24 27.20
C GLU A 176 -36.11 -39.06 25.68
N ALA A 177 -37.10 -38.26 25.23
CA ALA A 177 -37.18 -37.84 23.84
C ALA A 177 -36.00 -36.91 23.51
N GLY A 178 -34.99 -37.43 22.81
CA GLY A 178 -33.79 -36.68 22.46
C GLY A 178 -34.08 -35.52 21.51
N ASP A 179 -33.70 -34.30 21.88
CA ASP A 179 -33.76 -33.14 20.97
C ASP A 179 -32.57 -33.16 20.01
N VAL A 180 -32.77 -33.78 18.84
CA VAL A 180 -31.79 -33.88 17.74
C VAL A 180 -31.22 -32.50 17.35
N ARG A 181 -32.00 -31.42 17.47
CA ARG A 181 -31.53 -30.06 17.15
C ARG A 181 -30.51 -29.59 18.18
N ARG A 182 -30.78 -29.84 19.47
CA ARG A 182 -29.87 -29.51 20.57
C ARG A 182 -28.56 -30.31 20.45
N GLU A 183 -28.63 -31.59 20.12
CA GLU A 183 -27.45 -32.44 19.90
C GLU A 183 -26.57 -31.91 18.75
N LYS A 184 -27.16 -31.64 17.57
CA LYS A 184 -26.43 -31.06 16.43
C LYS A 184 -25.77 -29.72 16.76
N ARG A 185 -26.46 -28.85 17.50
CA ARG A 185 -25.91 -27.56 17.98
C ARG A 185 -24.75 -27.78 18.96
N ALA A 186 -24.89 -28.73 19.88
CA ALA A 186 -23.85 -29.07 20.85
C ALA A 186 -22.60 -29.62 20.16
N GLU A 187 -22.77 -30.53 19.20
CA GLU A 187 -21.68 -31.11 18.41
C GLU A 187 -20.93 -30.01 17.62
N ARG A 188 -21.66 -29.10 16.95
CA ARG A 188 -21.03 -27.98 16.23
C ARG A 188 -20.23 -27.10 17.17
N LYS A 189 -20.78 -26.78 18.34
CA LYS A 189 -20.10 -25.97 19.37
C LYS A 189 -18.85 -26.68 19.90
N GLU A 190 -18.89 -28.00 20.08
CA GLU A 190 -17.74 -28.79 20.48
C GLU A 190 -16.64 -28.78 19.41
N ARG A 191 -17.00 -28.96 18.13
CA ARG A 191 -16.06 -28.89 17.00
C ARG A 191 -15.36 -27.52 16.93
N VAL A 192 -16.11 -26.43 17.11
CA VAL A 192 -15.56 -25.06 17.18
C VAL A 192 -14.60 -24.91 18.37
N LYS A 193 -15.02 -25.30 19.58
CA LYS A 193 -14.13 -25.28 20.76
C LYS A 193 -12.87 -26.10 20.56
N ARG A 194 -12.95 -27.24 19.88
CA ARG A 194 -11.79 -28.09 19.56
C ARG A 194 -10.86 -27.40 18.56
N GLN A 195 -11.39 -26.68 17.59
CA GLN A 195 -10.60 -25.88 16.65
C GLN A 195 -9.87 -24.74 17.37
N GLU A 196 -10.57 -23.96 18.20
CA GLU A 196 -9.98 -22.89 19.01
C GLU A 196 -8.86 -23.41 19.93
N ARG A 197 -9.06 -24.59 20.55
CA ARG A 197 -8.03 -25.25 21.35
C ARG A 197 -6.78 -25.61 20.52
N LYS A 198 -6.96 -26.08 19.28
CA LYS A 198 -5.85 -26.42 18.37
C LYS A 198 -5.12 -25.16 17.88
N GLU A 199 -5.86 -24.10 17.58
CA GLU A 199 -5.31 -22.80 17.20
C GLU A 199 -4.43 -22.23 18.31
N ARG A 200 -4.96 -22.13 19.54
CA ARG A 200 -4.19 -21.69 20.71
C ARG A 200 -2.96 -22.56 20.98
N ALA A 201 -3.05 -23.87 20.74
CA ALA A 201 -1.90 -24.77 20.89
C ALA A 201 -0.83 -24.54 19.81
N ASN A 202 -1.23 -24.20 18.58
CA ASN A 202 -0.31 -23.86 17.50
C ASN A 202 0.33 -22.48 17.74
N GLU A 203 -0.43 -21.48 18.18
CA GLU A 203 0.09 -20.16 18.55
C GLU A 203 1.14 -20.24 19.66
N LYS A 204 0.85 -20.99 20.73
CA LYS A 204 1.81 -21.21 21.83
C LYS A 204 3.11 -21.86 21.36
N ARG A 205 3.07 -22.69 20.31
CA ARG A 205 4.27 -23.30 19.71
C ARG A 205 5.02 -22.25 18.88
N GLY A 206 4.32 -21.48 18.06
CA GLY A 206 4.89 -20.41 17.23
C GLY A 206 5.56 -19.29 18.02
N VAL A 207 5.03 -18.94 19.19
CA VAL A 207 5.64 -17.93 20.07
C VAL A 207 6.94 -18.44 20.72
N LYS A 208 7.06 -19.75 20.95
CA LYS A 208 8.21 -20.34 21.64
C LYS A 208 9.45 -20.47 20.75
N GLY A 209 9.31 -20.63 19.44
CA GLY A 209 10.46 -20.69 18.52
C GLY A 209 10.86 -19.35 17.90
N GLY A 210 10.16 -18.26 18.27
CA GLY A 210 10.50 -16.89 17.87
C GLY A 210 11.34 -16.12 18.90
N LYS A 211 11.95 -16.81 19.87
CA LYS A 211 12.81 -16.21 20.90
C LYS A 211 14.28 -16.51 20.63
#